data_AF-A0A7W0QLY2-F1
#
_entry.id   AF-A0A7W0QLY2-F1
#
_cell.length_a   1.000
_cell.length_b   1.000
_cell.length_c   1.000
_cell.angle_alpha   90.00
_cell.angle_beta   90.00
_cell.angle_gamma   90.00
#
_symmetry.space_group_name_H-M   'P 1'
#
loop_
_entity.id
_entity.type
_entity.pdbx_description
1 polymer ?
#
loop_
_entity_poly.entity_id
_entity_poly.type
_entity_poly.pdbx_seq_one_letter_code
_entity_poly.pdbx_strand_id
1 'polypeptide(L)' 'MTQYGTLRMWAAFLTFFGVLSVFAAAAGTVIWAIEVDGVWETWGVVLIGGPVSVFLATVPIALAQALRALADVGDTVAAR' A
#
# COMPACT_ATOMS: atom_id res chain seq x y z
N MET A 1 -27.85 -7.38 -1.67
CA MET A 1 -26.38 -7.38 -1.75
C MET A 1 -26.00 -6.64 -3.02
N THR A 2 -25.18 -5.59 -2.94
CA THR A 2 -24.71 -4.88 -4.14
C THR A 2 -24.02 -5.85 -5.08
N GLN A 3 -24.25 -5.75 -6.39
CA GLN A 3 -23.73 -6.67 -7.39
C GLN A 3 -22.19 -6.79 -7.34
N TYR A 4 -21.52 -5.77 -6.80
CA TYR A 4 -20.06 -5.68 -6.66
C TYR A 4 -19.52 -5.93 -5.24
N GLY A 5 -20.24 -6.69 -4.41
CA GLY A 5 -19.81 -7.00 -3.03
C GLY A 5 -18.41 -7.64 -2.93
N THR A 6 -18.05 -8.50 -3.88
CA THR A 6 -16.72 -9.13 -3.96
C THR A 6 -15.59 -8.12 -4.13
N LEU A 7 -15.76 -7.09 -4.96
CA LEU A 7 -14.75 -6.04 -5.15
C LEU A 7 -14.53 -5.26 -3.86
N ARG A 8 -15.61 -4.94 -3.14
CA ARG A 8 -15.53 -4.24 -1.84
C ARG A 8 -14.84 -5.07 -0.76
N MET A 9 -15.10 -6.38 -0.74
CA MET A 9 -14.42 -7.30 0.17
C MET A 9 -12.91 -7.35 -0.13
N TRP A 10 -12.52 -7.51 -1.39
CA TRP A 10 -11.10 -7.49 -1.78
C TRP A 10 -10.43 -6.15 -1.47
N ALA A 11 -11.12 -5.03 -1.67
CA ALA A 11 -10.61 -3.73 -1.27
C ALA A 11 -10.37 -3.62 0.24
N ALA A 12 -11.25 -4.19 1.07
CA ALA A 12 -11.04 -4.23 2.51
C ALA A 12 -9.79 -5.05 2.89
N PHE A 13 -9.63 -6.24 2.30
CA PHE A 13 -8.44 -7.07 2.50
C PHE A 13 -7.16 -6.35 2.08
N LEU A 14 -7.14 -5.76 0.88
CA LEU A 14 -5.98 -5.03 0.36
C LEU A 14 -5.66 -3.78 1.19
N THR A 15 -6.66 -3.10 1.74
CA THR A 15 -6.44 -1.99 2.68
C THR A 15 -5.74 -2.48 3.93
N PHE A 16 -6.23 -3.57 4.53
CA PHE A 16 -5.66 -4.14 5.75
C PHE A 16 -4.19 -4.57 5.54
N PHE A 17 -3.93 -5.36 4.49
CA PHE A 17 -2.57 -5.78 4.17
C PHE A 17 -1.68 -4.62 3.77
N GLY A 18 -2.19 -3.65 3.02
CA GLY A 18 -1.44 -2.46 2.63
C GLY A 18 -0.98 -1.64 3.83
N VAL A 19 -1.85 -1.44 4.82
CA VAL A 19 -1.47 -0.76 6.08
C VAL A 19 -0.38 -1.54 6.80
N LEU A 20 -0.52 -2.86 6.91
CA LEU A 20 0.50 -3.71 7.54
C LEU A 20 1.85 -3.64 6.77
N SER A 21 1.81 -3.65 5.44
CA SER A 21 2.99 -3.52 4.59
C SER A 21 3.70 -2.19 4.79
N VAL A 22 2.96 -1.08 4.95
CA VAL A 22 3.57 0.24 5.22
C VAL A 22 4.33 0.23 6.55
N PHE A 23 3.74 -0.33 7.61
CA PHE A 23 4.43 -0.48 8.90
C PHE A 23 5.66 -1.38 8.78
N ALA A 24 5.54 -2.51 8.09
CA ALA A 24 6.66 -3.43 7.86
C ALA A 24 7.79 -2.76 7.06
N ALA A 25 7.47 -1.97 6.03
CA ALA A 25 8.45 -1.24 5.23
C ALA A 25 9.14 -0.12 6.04
N ALA A 26 8.40 0.60 6.88
CA ALA A 26 8.98 1.60 7.77
C ALA A 26 9.95 0.94 8.78
N ALA A 27 9.54 -0.14 9.44
CA ALA A 27 10.40 -0.88 10.37
C ALA A 27 11.62 -1.47 9.66
N GLY A 28 11.43 -2.09 8.50
CA GLY A 28 12.49 -2.65 7.67
C GLY A 28 13.50 -1.59 7.20
N THR A 29 13.04 -0.38 6.88
CA THR A 29 13.90 0.75 6.53
C THR A 29 14.79 1.15 7.70
N VAL A 30 14.23 1.22 8.92
CA VAL A 30 15.01 1.53 10.12
C VAL A 30 16.06 0.45 10.38
N ILE A 31 15.68 -0.82 10.29
CA ILE A 31 16.62 -1.94 10.43
C ILE A 31 17.73 -1.85 9.38
N TRP A 32 17.37 -1.59 8.13
CA TRP A 32 18.34 -1.46 7.04
C TRP A 32 19.31 -0.30 7.27
N ALA A 33 18.82 0.85 7.74
CA ALA A 33 19.67 2.01 8.03
C ALA A 33 20.68 1.76 9.17
N ILE A 34 20.35 0.87 10.12
CA ILE A 34 21.23 0.48 11.22
C ILE A 34 22.28 -0.54 10.75
N GLU A 35 21.90 -1.44 9.84
CA GLU A 35 22.76 -2.54 9.39
C GLU A 35 23.80 -2.12 8.34
N VAL A 36 23.53 -1.05 7.57
CA VAL A 36 24.50 -0.59 6.57
C VAL A 36 25.66 0.14 7.22
N ASP A 37 26.87 -0.30 6.87
CA ASP A 37 28.11 0.37 7.28
C ASP A 37 28.42 1.55 6.37
N GLY A 38 28.64 2.71 6.97
CA GLY A 38 29.10 3.90 6.27
C GLY A 38 28.06 5.00 6.18
N VAL A 39 28.53 6.24 6.35
CA VAL A 39 27.64 7.41 6.44
C VAL A 39 26.88 7.62 5.14
N TRP A 40 27.53 7.46 3.98
CA TRP A 40 26.90 7.68 2.68
C TRP A 40 25.85 6.62 2.34
N GLU A 41 26.11 5.37 2.72
CA GLU A 41 25.20 4.24 2.59
C GLU A 41 23.95 4.47 3.44
N THR A 42 24.10 4.85 4.71
CA THR A 42 22.98 5.22 5.59
C THR A 42 22.17 6.37 5.00
N TRP A 43 22.81 7.43 4.47
CA TRP A 43 22.11 8.52 3.78
C TRP A 43 21.34 8.03 2.56
N GLY A 44 21.92 7.13 1.77
CA GLY A 44 21.24 6.52 0.62
C GLY A 44 19.99 5.73 1.03
N VAL A 45 20.08 4.97 2.11
CA VAL A 45 18.93 4.26 2.69
C VAL A 45 17.87 5.26 3.16
N VAL A 46 18.22 6.25 3.96
CA VAL A 46 17.22 7.15 4.58
C VAL A 46 16.58 8.09 3.55
N LEU A 47 17.34 8.61 2.59
CA LEU A 47 16.86 9.62 1.64
C LEU A 47 16.21 9.04 0.38
N ILE A 48 16.56 7.80 0.00
CA ILE A 48 16.08 7.19 -1.24
C ILE A 48 15.45 5.83 -0.94
N GLY A 49 16.20 4.91 -0.33
CA GLY A 49 15.75 3.54 -0.10
C GLY A 49 14.46 3.43 0.71
N GLY A 50 14.38 4.17 1.81
CA GLY A 50 13.24 4.23 2.73
C GLY A 50 12.01 4.86 2.10
N PRO A 51 12.09 6.06 1.54
CA PRO A 51 10.97 6.65 0.81
C PRO A 51 10.45 5.75 -0.31
N VAL A 52 11.34 5.12 -1.08
CA VAL A 52 10.94 4.16 -2.13
C VAL A 52 10.28 2.91 -1.55
N SER A 53 10.84 2.33 -0.48
CA SER A 53 10.28 1.12 0.15
C SER A 53 8.88 1.38 0.70
N VAL A 54 8.69 2.51 1.39
CA VAL A 54 7.39 2.93 1.94
C VAL A 54 6.41 3.24 0.83
N PHE A 55 6.83 3.94 -0.23
CA PHE A 55 5.99 4.19 -1.41
C PHE A 55 5.50 2.89 -2.03
N LEU A 56 6.38 1.93 -2.28
CA LEU A 56 6.01 0.62 -2.83
C LEU A 56 5.07 -0.15 -1.89
N ALA A 57 5.23 0.00 -0.58
CA ALA A 57 4.34 -0.60 0.40
C ALA A 57 2.90 -0.04 0.36
N THR A 58 2.67 1.14 -0.25
CA THR A 58 1.32 1.69 -0.44
C THR A 58 0.54 1.05 -1.59
N VAL A 59 1.19 0.25 -2.46
CA VAL A 59 0.56 -0.35 -3.66
C VAL A 59 -0.74 -1.11 -3.35
N PRO A 60 -0.83 -1.97 -2.31
CA PRO A 60 -2.07 -2.65 -1.99
C PRO A 60 -3.19 -1.67 -1.60
N ILE A 61 -2.87 -0.57 -0.92
CA ILE A 61 -3.85 0.47 -0.56
C ILE A 61 -4.35 1.16 -1.83
N ALA A 62 -3.46 1.55 -2.74
CA ALA A 62 -3.85 2.16 -4.01
C ALA A 62 -4.77 1.25 -4.82
N LEU A 63 -4.46 -0.04 -4.90
CA LEU A 63 -5.31 -1.04 -5.55
C LEU A 63 -6.66 -1.19 -4.85
N ALA A 64 -6.69 -1.17 -3.51
CA ALA A 64 -7.93 -1.20 -2.75
C ALA A 64 -8.86 -0.03 -3.12
N GLN A 65 -8.30 1.18 -3.23
CA GLN A 65 -9.10 2.34 -3.64
C GLN A 65 -9.61 2.21 -5.07
N ALA A 66 -8.79 1.69 -5.99
CA ALA A 66 -9.21 1.42 -7.36
C ALA A 66 -10.38 0.42 -7.43
N LEU A 67 -10.35 -0.67 -6.65
CA LEU A 67 -11.44 -1.64 -6.62
C LEU A 67 -12.74 -1.07 -6.03
N ARG A 68 -12.63 -0.22 -5.00
CA ARG A 68 -13.81 0.50 -4.46
C ARG A 68 -14.43 1.41 -5.50
N ALA A 69 -13.61 2.22 -6.17
CA ALA A 69 -14.07 3.11 -7.22
C ALA A 69 -14.77 2.33 -8.36
N LEU A 70 -14.21 1.19 -8.77
CA LEU A 70 -14.84 0.32 -9.77
C LEU A 70 -16.19 -0.24 -9.30
N ALA A 71 -16.29 -0.66 -8.04
CA ALA A 71 -17.55 -1.15 -7.47
C ALA A 71 -18.62 -0.04 -7.42
N ASP A 72 -18.22 1.19 -7.05
CA ASP A 72 -19.13 2.34 -6.96
C ASP A 72 -19.63 2.78 -8.35
N VAL A 73 -18.75 2.79 -9.36
CA VAL A 73 -19.14 3.04 -10.76
C VAL A 73 -20.06 1.93 -11.27
N GLY A 74 -19.73 0.66 -10.95
CA GLY A 74 -20.54 -0.49 -11.34
C GLY A 74 -21.97 -0.42 -10.81
N ASP A 75 -22.13 -0.12 -9.52
CA ASP A 75 -23.47 0.04 -8.92
C ASP A 75 -24.22 1.24 -9.53
N THR A 76 -23.51 2.34 -9.83
CA THR A 76 -24.11 3.54 -10.47
C THR A 76 -24.65 3.23 -11.87
N VAL A 77 -23.91 2.44 -12.65
CA VAL A 77 -24.32 2.05 -14.01
C VAL A 77 -25.45 1.02 -13.97
N ALA A 78 -25.39 0.03 -13.06
CA ALA A 78 -26.42 -1.01 -12.96
C ALA A 78 -27.78 -0.49 -12.45
N ALA A 79 -27.79 0.65 -11.74
CA ALA A 79 -29.01 1.30 -11.27
C ALA A 79 -29.69 2.20 -12.33
N ARG A 80 -29.06 2.41 -13.50
CA ARG A 80 -29.65 3.10 -14.65
C ARG A 80 -30.26 2.10 -15.62
#